data_AF-A0A3F2RWL9-F1
#
_entry.id   AF-A0A3F2RWL9-F1
#
_cell.length_a   1.000
_cell.length_b   1.000
_cell.length_c   1.000
_cell.angle_alpha   90.00
_cell.angle_beta   90.00
_cell.angle_gamma   90.00
#
_symmetry.space_group_name_H-M   'P 1'
#
loop_
_entity.id
_entity.type
_entity.pdbx_description
1 polymer ?
#
loop_
_entity_poly.entity_id
_entity_poly.type
_entity_poly.pdbx_seq_one_letter_code
_entity_poly.pdbx_strand_id
1 'polypeptide(L)'
;MSFELPKIAYEYNALEPFVDTQTMNIHHTKHHQAYVNNINNYISSDKGTALKGKSILEVVQSATEAPVRNNGGGHYNHSLFWTWMTSVGNTNTTPTGALKTRIEEDFGSLDQMKQEFNAAASSRFGSGWAWLGVKADGKLAITSTPNQDNPLMPGVDQPLIPILGLDVWEHAYYLKYQNRRPEYISAFWNVANWDKVVEYYDDFASKGKPLEGKWNDMRRSFFVCTDSYSGVMRPRFDNCVGSCIVRLNELESCTVIIREVNDRRPCN
;
A
#
# COMPACT_ATOMS: atom_id res chain seq x y z
N MET A 1 -10.18 20.80 5.67
CA MET A 1 -9.58 19.56 6.20
C MET A 1 -8.11 19.56 5.82
N SER A 2 -7.25 19.19 6.75
CA SER A 2 -5.81 19.00 6.55
C SER A 2 -5.50 17.51 6.40
N PHE A 3 -4.41 17.18 5.72
CA PHE A 3 -3.87 15.82 5.73
C PHE A 3 -3.35 15.45 7.12
N GLU A 4 -3.39 14.16 7.45
CA GLU A 4 -2.94 13.63 8.74
C GLU A 4 -1.88 12.56 8.52
N LEU A 5 -0.98 12.42 9.51
CA LEU A 5 -0.03 11.31 9.51
C LEU A 5 -0.81 10.01 9.77
N PRO A 6 -0.81 9.04 8.85
CA PRO A 6 -1.56 7.81 9.03
C PRO A 6 -0.98 6.99 10.18
N LYS A 7 -1.83 6.26 10.90
CA LYS A 7 -1.36 5.31 11.90
C LYS A 7 -0.84 4.07 11.19
N ILE A 8 0.38 3.64 11.49
CA ILE A 8 0.90 2.35 11.05
C ILE A 8 0.16 1.21 11.78
N ALA A 9 -0.05 0.09 11.08
CA ALA A 9 -0.88 -1.02 11.56
C ALA A 9 -0.15 -2.01 12.49
N TYR A 10 1.11 -1.73 12.81
CA TYR A 10 2.00 -2.58 13.58
C TYR A 10 2.98 -1.73 14.40
N GLU A 11 3.55 -2.32 15.45
CA GLU A 11 4.54 -1.66 16.30
C GLU A 11 5.84 -1.33 15.55
N TYR A 12 6.58 -0.30 15.98
CA TYR A 12 7.79 0.13 15.28
C TYR A 12 8.90 -0.93 15.23
N ASN A 13 8.90 -1.90 16.14
CA ASN A 13 9.86 -3.01 16.17
C ASN A 13 9.38 -4.26 15.41
N ALA A 14 8.18 -4.24 14.82
CA ALA A 14 7.56 -5.41 14.21
C ALA A 14 8.30 -5.92 12.96
N LEU A 15 9.16 -5.08 12.36
CA LEU A 15 9.92 -5.40 11.16
C LEU A 15 11.36 -5.88 11.47
N GLU A 16 11.74 -5.99 12.74
CA GLU A 16 13.03 -6.57 13.13
C GLU A 16 13.08 -8.07 12.75
N PRO A 17 14.23 -8.58 12.25
CA PRO A 17 15.53 -7.92 12.16
C PRO A 17 15.78 -7.25 10.80
N PHE A 18 14.78 -6.99 9.97
CA PHE A 18 14.97 -6.52 8.58
C PHE A 18 14.91 -5.00 8.43
N VAL A 19 14.12 -4.31 9.25
CA VAL A 19 14.14 -2.85 9.38
C VAL A 19 14.19 -2.53 10.87
N ASP A 20 15.19 -1.75 11.29
CA ASP A 20 15.37 -1.49 12.71
C ASP A 20 14.32 -0.54 13.28
N THR A 21 14.03 -0.73 14.57
CA THR A 21 13.02 0.05 15.30
C THR A 21 13.27 1.56 15.24
N GLN A 22 14.54 1.98 15.29
CA GLN A 22 14.91 3.39 15.28
C GLN A 22 14.63 4.02 13.92
N THR A 23 14.99 3.34 12.82
CA THR A 23 14.62 3.72 11.46
C THR A 23 13.11 3.87 11.34
N MET A 24 12.32 2.88 11.76
CA MET A 24 10.85 2.95 11.68
C MET A 24 10.27 4.14 12.44
N ASN A 25 10.77 4.42 13.65
CA ASN A 25 10.32 5.55 14.44
C ASN A 25 10.62 6.90 13.77
N ILE A 26 11.86 7.10 13.30
CA ILE A 26 12.30 8.36 12.70
C ILE A 26 11.65 8.57 11.32
N HIS A 27 11.61 7.52 10.50
CA HIS A 27 11.04 7.55 9.16
C HIS A 27 9.54 7.92 9.19
N HIS A 28 8.80 7.36 10.14
CA HIS A 28 7.39 7.70 10.32
C HIS A 28 7.18 9.06 11.02
N THR A 29 7.73 9.24 12.22
CA THR A 29 7.38 10.39 13.08
C THR A 29 8.13 11.68 12.72
N LYS A 30 9.19 11.60 11.91
CA LYS A 30 9.96 12.77 11.46
C LYS A 30 9.83 12.98 9.96
N HIS A 31 10.28 12.02 9.12
CA HIS A 31 10.28 12.22 7.67
C HIS A 31 8.86 12.31 7.10
N HIS A 32 8.00 11.32 7.37
CA HIS A 32 6.63 11.35 6.88
C HIS A 32 5.82 12.52 7.49
N GLN A 33 5.97 12.78 8.79
CA GLN A 33 5.33 13.92 9.46
C GLN A 33 5.74 15.26 8.83
N ALA A 34 7.00 15.43 8.43
CA ALA A 34 7.46 16.65 7.78
C ALA A 34 6.76 16.86 6.43
N TYR A 35 6.59 15.81 5.61
CA TYR A 35 5.84 15.91 4.36
C TYR A 35 4.39 16.35 4.61
N VAL A 36 3.71 15.73 5.59
CA VAL A 36 2.34 16.10 6.00
C VAL A 36 2.25 17.57 6.43
N ASN A 37 3.15 18.02 7.31
CA ASN A 37 3.17 19.40 7.78
C ASN A 37 3.38 20.38 6.63
N ASN A 38 4.36 20.11 5.77
CA ASN A 38 4.72 21.01 4.68
C ASN A 38 3.63 21.11 3.61
N ILE A 39 2.97 20.00 3.24
CA ILE A 39 1.86 20.06 2.28
C ILE A 39 0.66 20.81 2.86
N ASN A 40 0.37 20.63 4.16
CA ASN A 40 -0.70 21.38 4.84
C ASN A 40 -0.40 22.88 4.90
N ASN A 41 0.85 23.25 5.19
CA ASN A 41 1.30 24.65 5.17
C ASN A 41 1.16 25.25 3.76
N TYR A 42 1.53 24.50 2.72
CA TYR A 42 1.37 24.95 1.34
C TYR A 42 -0.12 25.19 1.00
N ILE A 43 -1.00 24.25 1.32
CA ILE A 43 -2.45 24.35 1.07
C ILE A 43 -3.09 25.53 1.82
N SER A 44 -2.56 25.86 3.01
CA SER A 44 -3.03 26.98 3.82
C SER A 44 -2.56 28.34 3.30
N SER A 45 -1.53 28.38 2.46
CA SER A 45 -1.04 29.61 1.81
C SER A 45 -1.94 30.04 0.64
N ASP A 46 -1.79 31.29 0.20
CA ASP A 46 -2.53 31.83 -0.94
C ASP A 46 -2.32 31.02 -2.23
N LYS A 47 -1.09 30.50 -2.42
CA LYS A 47 -0.71 29.66 -3.58
C LYS A 47 -1.38 28.29 -3.58
N GLY A 48 -1.76 27.78 -2.41
CA GLY A 48 -2.33 26.45 -2.24
C GLY A 48 -3.86 26.38 -2.31
N THR A 49 -4.55 27.51 -2.52
CA THR A 49 -6.02 27.59 -2.45
C THR A 49 -6.71 26.62 -3.42
N ALA A 50 -6.14 26.39 -4.61
CA ALA A 50 -6.66 25.45 -5.60
C ALA A 50 -6.59 23.97 -5.18
N LEU A 51 -5.85 23.65 -4.11
CA LEU A 51 -5.70 22.30 -3.57
C LEU A 51 -6.56 22.06 -2.32
N LYS A 52 -7.24 23.09 -1.79
CA LYS A 52 -8.10 22.95 -0.61
C LYS A 52 -9.24 21.97 -0.89
N GLY A 53 -9.38 20.98 -0.03
CA GLY A 53 -10.44 19.96 -0.12
C GLY A 53 -10.15 18.82 -1.10
N LYS A 54 -9.06 18.87 -1.87
CA LYS A 54 -8.61 17.75 -2.70
C LYS A 54 -8.08 16.61 -1.84
N SER A 55 -8.30 15.38 -2.28
CA SER A 55 -7.61 14.20 -1.76
C SER A 55 -6.11 14.27 -2.06
N ILE A 56 -5.31 13.50 -1.32
CA ILE A 56 -3.87 13.43 -1.56
C ILE A 56 -3.55 12.91 -2.97
N LEU A 57 -4.38 12.00 -3.51
CA LEU A 57 -4.24 11.49 -4.87
C LEU A 57 -4.42 12.61 -5.90
N GLU A 58 -5.48 13.41 -5.78
CA GLU A 58 -5.73 14.55 -6.68
C GLU A 58 -4.62 15.62 -6.58
N VAL A 59 -4.05 15.82 -5.39
CA VAL A 59 -2.89 16.70 -5.19
C VAL A 59 -1.69 16.18 -5.97
N VAL A 60 -1.35 14.89 -5.85
CA VAL A 60 -0.23 14.26 -6.56
C VAL A 60 -0.43 14.28 -8.08
N GLN A 61 -1.64 13.95 -8.56
CA GLN A 61 -1.96 13.93 -9.99
C GLN A 61 -1.95 15.32 -10.64
N SER A 62 -2.02 16.39 -9.86
CA SER A 62 -1.89 17.77 -10.32
C SER A 62 -0.57 18.44 -9.92
N ALA A 63 0.39 17.69 -9.36
CA ALA A 63 1.62 18.23 -8.80
C ALA A 63 2.66 18.60 -9.87
N THR A 64 2.59 19.85 -10.34
CA THR A 64 3.58 20.45 -11.25
C THR A 64 4.64 21.27 -10.53
N GLU A 65 4.32 21.84 -9.36
CA GLU A 65 5.24 22.67 -8.59
C GLU A 65 6.02 21.87 -7.56
N ALA A 66 7.32 22.18 -7.40
CA ALA A 66 8.23 21.44 -6.52
C ALA A 66 7.73 21.27 -5.07
N PRO A 67 7.14 22.29 -4.39
CA PRO A 67 6.64 22.10 -3.02
C PRO A 67 5.51 21.07 -2.93
N VAL A 68 4.60 21.08 -3.89
CA VAL A 68 3.47 20.13 -3.97
C VAL A 68 3.96 18.74 -4.34
N ARG A 69 4.86 18.68 -5.33
CA ARG A 69 5.45 17.42 -5.82
C ARG A 69 6.23 16.71 -4.72
N ASN A 70 7.13 17.43 -4.04
CA ASN A 70 7.96 16.85 -2.99
C ASN A 70 7.17 16.42 -1.75
N ASN A 71 6.27 17.27 -1.24
CA ASN A 71 5.57 16.99 0.02
C ASN A 71 4.27 16.19 -0.18
N GLY A 72 3.55 16.44 -1.28
CA GLY A 72 2.39 15.64 -1.67
C GLY A 72 2.80 14.23 -2.08
N GLY A 73 3.86 14.10 -2.88
CA GLY A 73 4.50 12.82 -3.19
C GLY A 73 5.00 12.12 -1.93
N GLY A 74 5.75 12.83 -1.09
CA GLY A 74 6.27 12.26 0.16
C GLY A 74 5.16 11.71 1.05
N HIS A 75 4.06 12.43 1.21
CA HIS A 75 2.91 11.94 1.98
C HIS A 75 2.24 10.74 1.31
N TYR A 76 1.96 10.78 0.00
CA TYR A 76 1.33 9.66 -0.72
C TYR A 76 2.17 8.39 -0.68
N ASN A 77 3.46 8.51 -1.01
CA ASN A 77 4.40 7.40 -1.12
C ASN A 77 4.53 6.68 0.23
N HIS A 78 4.76 7.44 1.31
CA HIS A 78 4.94 6.85 2.63
C HIS A 78 3.63 6.27 3.17
N SER A 79 2.49 6.91 2.91
CA SER A 79 1.20 6.38 3.34
C SER A 79 0.91 5.00 2.76
N LEU A 80 1.34 4.74 1.52
CA LEU A 80 1.33 3.40 0.92
C LEU A 80 2.43 2.49 1.46
N PHE A 81 3.65 3.02 1.61
CA PHE A 81 4.83 2.24 2.04
C PHE A 81 4.60 1.45 3.32
N TRP A 82 3.95 2.05 4.32
CA TRP A 82 3.63 1.38 5.57
C TRP A 82 2.63 0.22 5.41
N THR A 83 1.81 0.23 4.37
CA THR A 83 0.83 -0.84 4.11
C THR A 83 1.44 -2.02 3.38
N TRP A 84 2.50 -1.77 2.62
CA TRP A 84 3.26 -2.77 1.88
C TRP A 84 4.24 -3.57 2.74
N MET A 85 4.29 -3.26 4.03
CA MET A 85 5.03 -4.04 5.01
C MET A 85 4.11 -4.58 6.10
N THR A 86 4.51 -5.66 6.73
CA THR A 86 3.80 -6.26 7.87
C THR A 86 4.81 -6.96 8.79
N SER A 87 4.38 -7.25 10.02
CA SER A 87 5.21 -7.90 11.03
C SER A 87 5.84 -9.18 10.50
N VAL A 88 7.09 -9.45 10.91
CA VAL A 88 7.76 -10.71 10.55
C VAL A 88 6.92 -11.90 11.01
N GLY A 89 6.75 -12.88 10.12
CA GLY A 89 5.90 -14.06 10.35
C GLY A 89 4.43 -13.88 9.97
N ASN A 90 3.98 -12.64 9.73
CA ASN A 90 2.67 -12.34 9.14
C ASN A 90 2.77 -12.08 7.63
N THR A 91 3.94 -12.29 7.04
CA THR A 91 4.16 -12.16 5.61
C THR A 91 3.75 -13.45 4.90
N ASN A 92 2.80 -13.34 3.97
CA ASN A 92 2.74 -14.33 2.90
C ASN A 92 4.07 -14.30 2.15
N THR A 93 4.58 -15.46 1.73
CA THR A 93 5.89 -15.50 1.05
C THR A 93 5.80 -15.15 -0.43
N THR A 94 4.59 -15.21 -0.99
CA THR A 94 4.30 -15.02 -2.41
C THR A 94 2.90 -14.40 -2.61
N PRO A 95 2.67 -13.65 -3.70
CA PRO A 95 1.32 -13.22 -4.09
C PRO A 95 0.48 -14.42 -4.53
N THR A 96 -0.83 -14.25 -4.45
CA THR A 96 -1.82 -15.26 -4.85
C THR A 96 -2.75 -14.70 -5.93
N GLY A 97 -3.69 -15.53 -6.41
CA GLY A 97 -4.77 -15.08 -7.28
C GLY A 97 -4.30 -14.49 -8.62
N ALA A 98 -5.05 -13.50 -9.11
CA ALA A 98 -4.83 -12.90 -10.42
C ALA A 98 -3.47 -12.19 -10.52
N LEU A 99 -3.00 -11.59 -9.42
CA LEU A 99 -1.67 -10.97 -9.38
C LEU A 99 -0.55 -11.99 -9.62
N LYS A 100 -0.64 -13.18 -9.01
CA LYS A 100 0.36 -14.24 -9.22
C LYS A 100 0.44 -14.64 -10.70
N THR A 101 -0.71 -14.93 -11.32
CA THR A 101 -0.78 -15.27 -12.75
C THR A 101 -0.20 -14.16 -13.62
N ARG A 102 -0.54 -12.90 -13.31
CA ARG A 102 -0.03 -11.75 -14.04
C ARG A 102 1.49 -11.61 -13.95
N ILE A 103 2.07 -11.86 -12.78
CA ILE A 103 3.53 -11.85 -12.59
C ILE A 103 4.20 -12.93 -13.43
N GLU A 104 3.63 -14.15 -13.46
CA GLU A 104 4.15 -15.25 -14.28
C GLU A 104 4.05 -14.94 -15.78
N GLU A 105 2.99 -14.25 -16.23
CA GLU A 105 2.82 -13.82 -17.62
C GLU A 105 3.79 -12.72 -18.05
N ASP A 106 3.97 -11.68 -17.23
CA ASP A 106 4.76 -10.50 -17.60
C ASP A 106 6.26 -10.65 -17.33
N PHE A 107 6.64 -11.40 -16.30
CA PHE A 107 8.04 -11.57 -15.88
C PHE A 107 8.54 -13.02 -15.97
N GLY A 108 7.67 -13.99 -16.27
CA GLY A 108 8.00 -15.42 -16.28
C GLY A 108 8.00 -16.08 -14.90
N SER A 109 8.43 -15.38 -13.85
CA SER A 109 8.33 -15.87 -12.47
C SER A 109 8.39 -14.76 -11.43
N LEU A 110 8.00 -15.07 -10.19
CA LEU A 110 8.16 -14.15 -9.06
C LEU A 110 9.63 -13.80 -8.81
N ASP A 111 10.55 -14.77 -8.99
CA ASP A 111 11.97 -14.55 -8.77
C ASP A 111 12.57 -13.62 -9.83
N GLN A 112 12.18 -13.77 -11.10
CA GLN A 112 12.56 -12.85 -12.18
C GLN A 112 12.05 -11.43 -11.88
N MET A 113 10.79 -11.29 -11.47
CA MET A 113 10.22 -10.01 -11.08
C MET A 113 11.00 -9.37 -9.93
N LYS A 114 11.31 -10.13 -8.87
CA LYS A 114 12.13 -9.64 -7.74
C LYS A 114 13.53 -9.21 -8.18
N GLN A 115 14.17 -9.94 -9.10
CA GLN A 115 15.47 -9.56 -9.64
C GLN A 115 15.41 -8.22 -10.38
N GLU A 116 14.42 -8.03 -11.26
CA GLU A 116 14.21 -6.76 -11.96
C GLU A 116 13.90 -5.62 -10.99
N PHE A 117 13.07 -5.87 -9.96
CA PHE A 117 12.73 -4.87 -8.94
C PHE A 117 13.95 -4.45 -8.13
N ASN A 118 14.76 -5.43 -7.73
CA ASN A 118 16.01 -5.19 -7.00
C ASN A 118 17.01 -4.39 -7.84
N ALA A 119 17.09 -4.67 -9.15
CA ALA A 119 17.94 -3.91 -10.07
C ALA A 119 17.46 -2.46 -10.21
N ALA A 120 16.15 -2.22 -10.33
CA ALA A 120 15.58 -0.87 -10.38
C ALA A 120 15.82 -0.07 -9.08
N ALA A 121 15.65 -0.72 -7.92
CA ALA A 121 15.91 -0.14 -6.61
C ALA A 121 17.39 0.19 -6.38
N SER A 122 18.29 -0.70 -6.82
CA SER A 122 19.74 -0.52 -6.66
C SER A 122 20.30 0.55 -7.59
N SER A 123 19.82 0.61 -8.83
CA SER A 123 20.31 1.54 -9.87
C SER A 123 19.74 2.95 -9.75
N ARG A 124 18.74 3.18 -8.90
CA ARG A 124 18.22 4.52 -8.61
C ARG A 124 19.31 5.37 -7.97
N PHE A 125 19.97 6.21 -8.77
CA PHE A 125 20.99 7.12 -8.29
C PHE A 125 20.39 8.20 -7.37
N GLY A 126 21.04 8.44 -6.23
CA GLY A 126 20.57 9.36 -5.21
C GLY A 126 19.31 8.84 -4.49
N SER A 127 18.45 9.79 -4.12
CA SER A 127 17.17 9.56 -3.45
C SER A 127 16.09 9.15 -4.43
N GLY A 128 15.20 8.23 -4.01
CA GLY A 128 14.08 7.84 -4.84
C GLY A 128 13.34 6.62 -4.35
N TRP A 129 12.53 6.07 -5.25
CA TRP A 129 11.67 4.91 -5.01
C TRP A 129 11.76 3.92 -6.17
N ALA A 130 11.63 2.63 -5.88
CA ALA A 130 11.31 1.61 -6.87
C ALA A 130 9.84 1.23 -6.77
N TRP A 131 9.22 0.92 -7.91
CA TRP A 131 7.79 0.65 -8.00
C TRP A 131 7.53 -0.58 -8.87
N LEU A 132 6.60 -1.40 -8.43
CA LEU A 132 5.88 -2.37 -9.26
C LEU A 132 4.45 -1.86 -9.40
N GLY A 133 3.91 -1.93 -10.61
CA GLY A 133 2.51 -1.59 -10.82
C GLY A 133 2.01 -1.77 -12.23
N VAL A 134 0.77 -1.34 -12.47
CA VAL A 134 0.01 -1.66 -13.67
C VAL A 134 0.05 -0.47 -14.64
N LYS A 135 0.54 -0.71 -15.86
CA LYS A 135 0.51 0.27 -16.96
C LYS A 135 -0.90 0.40 -17.53
N ALA A 136 -1.10 1.41 -18.38
CA ALA A 136 -2.37 1.64 -19.06
C ALA A 136 -2.82 0.49 -19.97
N ASP A 137 -1.89 -0.35 -20.45
CA ASP A 137 -2.19 -1.55 -21.24
C ASP A 137 -2.55 -2.78 -20.39
N GLY A 138 -2.65 -2.61 -19.06
CA GLY A 138 -2.97 -3.67 -18.11
C GLY A 138 -1.79 -4.56 -17.74
N LYS A 139 -0.60 -4.34 -18.31
CA LYS A 139 0.60 -5.11 -17.95
C LYS A 139 1.26 -4.58 -16.68
N LEU A 140 1.87 -5.50 -15.93
CA LEU A 140 2.79 -5.13 -14.88
C LEU A 140 4.07 -4.56 -15.49
N ALA A 141 4.65 -3.60 -14.79
CA ALA A 141 5.96 -3.05 -15.08
C ALA A 141 6.65 -2.63 -13.80
N ILE A 142 7.97 -2.57 -13.88
CA ILE A 142 8.83 -2.05 -12.82
C ILE A 142 9.42 -0.73 -13.30
N THR A 143 9.42 0.27 -12.43
CA THR A 143 10.06 1.55 -12.68
C THR A 143 10.70 2.09 -11.41
N SER A 144 11.47 3.16 -11.52
CA SER A 144 11.91 3.93 -10.37
C SER A 144 11.73 5.42 -10.63
N THR A 145 11.56 6.19 -9.56
CA THR A 145 11.38 7.65 -9.63
C THR A 145 12.38 8.35 -8.71
N PRO A 146 12.86 9.54 -9.09
CA PRO A 146 13.73 10.32 -8.23
C PRO A 146 12.95 11.01 -7.10
N ASN A 147 13.64 11.28 -6.00
CA ASN A 147 13.10 12.03 -4.87
C ASN A 147 11.77 11.48 -4.35
N GLN A 148 10.72 12.30 -4.28
CA GLN A 148 9.38 11.90 -3.85
C GLN A 148 8.39 11.81 -5.03
N ASP A 149 8.91 11.84 -6.25
CA ASP A 149 8.07 11.62 -7.41
C ASP A 149 7.50 10.20 -7.36
N ASN A 150 6.32 10.00 -7.93
CA ASN A 150 5.74 8.67 -8.10
C ASN A 150 5.09 8.55 -9.48
N PRO A 151 4.80 7.32 -9.94
CA PRO A 151 4.36 7.08 -11.31
C PRO A 151 2.97 7.65 -11.67
N LEU A 152 2.27 8.27 -10.71
CA LEU A 152 0.96 8.92 -10.92
C LEU A 152 1.08 10.43 -11.21
N MET A 153 2.29 10.99 -11.10
CA MET A 153 2.50 12.42 -11.26
C MET A 153 2.63 12.83 -12.74
N PRO A 154 2.26 14.08 -13.09
CA PRO A 154 2.52 14.62 -14.43
C PRO A 154 4.02 14.59 -14.77
N GLY A 155 4.33 14.30 -16.04
CA GLY A 155 5.70 14.40 -16.58
C GLY A 155 6.68 13.32 -16.12
N VAL A 156 6.20 12.20 -15.56
CA VAL A 156 7.05 11.03 -15.29
C VAL A 156 7.22 10.17 -16.54
N ASP A 157 8.43 9.63 -16.73
CA ASP A 157 8.80 8.90 -17.95
C ASP A 157 8.04 7.58 -18.13
N GLN A 158 7.70 6.91 -17.02
CA GLN A 158 7.10 5.57 -16.99
C GLN A 158 5.88 5.58 -16.07
N PRO A 159 4.74 6.14 -16.52
CA PRO A 159 3.53 6.20 -15.72
C PRO A 159 2.93 4.81 -15.53
N LEU A 160 2.54 4.50 -14.30
CA LEU A 160 1.84 3.27 -13.93
C LEU A 160 1.05 3.49 -12.64
N ILE A 161 0.14 2.57 -12.33
CA ILE A 161 -0.59 2.56 -11.06
C ILE A 161 0.19 1.68 -10.06
N PRO A 162 0.82 2.26 -9.03
CA PRO A 162 1.68 1.51 -8.13
C PRO A 162 0.88 0.56 -7.24
N ILE A 163 1.33 -0.69 -7.13
CA ILE A 163 0.77 -1.70 -6.21
C ILE A 163 1.77 -2.11 -5.13
N LEU A 164 3.05 -1.85 -5.34
CA LEU A 164 4.14 -2.05 -4.39
C LEU A 164 5.24 -1.02 -4.68
N GLY A 165 5.85 -0.49 -3.63
CA GLY A 165 6.97 0.42 -3.74
C GLY A 165 7.94 0.31 -2.57
N LEU A 166 9.21 0.60 -2.84
CA LEU A 166 10.29 0.56 -1.88
C LEU A 166 11.00 1.91 -1.81
N ASP A 167 11.06 2.50 -0.62
CA ASP A 167 11.82 3.71 -0.34
C ASP A 167 13.32 3.38 -0.39
N VAL A 168 14.07 3.99 -1.31
CA VAL A 168 15.54 3.83 -1.38
C VAL A 168 16.28 5.14 -1.06
N TRP A 169 15.61 6.09 -0.40
CA TRP A 169 16.30 7.17 0.30
C TRP A 169 17.17 6.60 1.42
N GLU A 170 18.32 7.24 1.67
CA GLU A 170 19.25 6.75 2.69
C GLU A 170 18.63 6.70 4.09
N HIS A 171 17.70 7.62 4.42
CA HIS A 171 17.00 7.57 5.71
C HIS A 171 16.22 6.27 5.96
N ALA A 172 15.87 5.52 4.91
CA ALA A 172 15.11 4.28 5.02
C ALA A 172 15.97 3.09 5.46
N TYR A 173 17.31 3.20 5.41
CA TYR A 173 18.19 2.05 5.66
C TYR A 173 19.55 2.37 6.31
N TYR A 174 20.01 3.62 6.29
CA TYR A 174 21.42 3.93 6.58
C TYR A 174 21.83 3.59 8.02
N LEU A 175 20.92 3.70 8.99
CA LEU A 175 21.21 3.37 10.39
C LEU A 175 21.63 1.90 10.55
N LYS A 176 21.01 0.98 9.81
CA LYS A 176 21.28 -0.47 9.88
C LYS A 176 22.23 -0.97 8.82
N TYR A 177 22.06 -0.52 7.58
CA TYR A 177 22.77 -1.05 6.40
C TYR A 177 23.90 -0.14 5.92
N GLN A 178 23.99 1.09 6.40
CA GLN A 178 24.96 2.09 5.92
C GLN A 178 24.92 2.17 4.38
N ASN A 179 26.04 2.03 3.69
CA ASN A 179 26.12 2.05 2.22
C ASN A 179 25.57 0.77 1.54
N ARG A 180 25.21 -0.27 2.31
CA ARG A 180 24.82 -1.59 1.79
C ARG A 180 23.34 -1.63 1.39
N ARG A 181 22.93 -0.70 0.52
CA ARG A 181 21.56 -0.64 -0.04
C ARG A 181 21.09 -2.00 -0.62
N PRO A 182 21.92 -2.80 -1.32
CA PRO A 182 21.49 -4.11 -1.82
C PRO A 182 21.05 -5.09 -0.72
N GLU A 183 21.66 -5.02 0.48
CA GLU A 183 21.24 -5.84 1.62
C GLU A 183 19.89 -5.41 2.17
N TYR A 184 19.64 -4.09 2.25
CA TYR A 184 18.34 -3.54 2.62
C TYR A 184 17.23 -3.97 1.64
N ILE A 185 17.49 -3.84 0.34
CA ILE A 185 16.57 -4.27 -0.72
C ILE A 185 16.26 -5.77 -0.60
N SER A 186 17.27 -6.59 -0.32
CA SER A 186 17.08 -8.03 -0.12
C SER A 186 16.27 -8.33 1.15
N ALA A 187 16.51 -7.57 2.22
CA ALA A 187 15.82 -7.71 3.50
C ALA A 187 14.33 -7.35 3.41
N PHE A 188 13.97 -6.35 2.61
CA PHE A 188 12.59 -5.89 2.40
C PHE A 188 11.62 -7.03 2.05
N TRP A 189 12.06 -8.00 1.24
CA TRP A 189 11.21 -9.13 0.84
C TRP A 189 10.75 -10.03 1.99
N ASN A 190 11.38 -9.95 3.17
CA ASN A 190 10.97 -10.69 4.37
C ASN A 190 9.83 -10.02 5.13
N VAL A 191 9.59 -8.72 4.87
CA VAL A 191 8.53 -7.93 5.50
C VAL A 191 7.46 -7.47 4.50
N ALA A 192 7.62 -7.78 3.22
CA ALA A 192 6.66 -7.43 2.17
C ALA A 192 5.27 -8.03 2.44
N ASN A 193 4.24 -7.18 2.46
CA ASN A 193 2.86 -7.54 2.72
C ASN A 193 2.12 -7.86 1.42
N TRP A 194 2.25 -9.10 0.93
CA TRP A 194 1.61 -9.52 -0.32
C TRP A 194 0.08 -9.45 -0.28
N ASP A 195 -0.56 -9.55 0.88
CA ASP A 195 -2.02 -9.41 0.98
C ASP A 195 -2.47 -8.02 0.56
N LYS A 196 -1.78 -6.98 1.03
CA LYS A 196 -2.07 -5.61 0.60
C LYS A 196 -1.69 -5.35 -0.84
N VAL A 197 -0.62 -5.96 -1.35
CA VAL A 197 -0.26 -5.84 -2.77
C VAL A 197 -1.33 -6.50 -3.67
N VAL A 198 -1.83 -7.68 -3.28
CA VAL A 198 -2.93 -8.38 -3.98
C VAL A 198 -4.20 -7.55 -3.91
N GLU A 199 -4.60 -7.07 -2.73
CA GLU A 199 -5.75 -6.17 -2.55
C GLU A 199 -5.66 -4.95 -3.48
N TYR A 200 -4.52 -4.28 -3.54
CA TYR A 200 -4.35 -3.10 -4.38
C TYR A 200 -4.39 -3.42 -5.87
N TYR A 201 -3.87 -4.58 -6.26
CA TYR A 201 -3.98 -5.04 -7.64
C TYR A 201 -5.42 -5.38 -8.01
N ASP A 202 -6.08 -6.25 -7.25
CA ASP A 202 -7.41 -6.78 -7.57
C ASP A 202 -8.49 -5.70 -7.46
N ASP A 203 -8.42 -4.84 -6.44
CA ASP A 203 -9.48 -3.87 -6.19
C ASP A 203 -9.34 -2.56 -6.94
N PHE A 204 -8.10 -2.17 -7.30
CA PHE A 204 -7.80 -0.85 -7.84
C PHE A 204 -7.01 -0.90 -9.15
N ALA A 205 -5.76 -1.36 -9.13
CA ALA A 205 -4.84 -1.16 -10.25
C ALA A 205 -5.23 -1.94 -11.51
N SER A 206 -5.72 -3.18 -11.36
CA SER A 206 -6.23 -3.98 -12.48
C SER A 206 -7.47 -3.37 -13.15
N LYS A 207 -8.18 -2.48 -12.44
CA LYS A 207 -9.34 -1.73 -12.93
C LYS A 207 -8.96 -0.34 -13.45
N GLY A 208 -7.67 -0.04 -13.58
CA GLY A 208 -7.16 1.25 -14.03
C GLY A 208 -7.37 2.38 -13.01
N LYS A 209 -7.52 2.06 -11.72
CA LYS A 209 -7.77 3.05 -10.66
C LYS A 209 -6.60 3.09 -9.67
N PRO A 210 -6.00 4.25 -9.39
CA PRO A 210 -5.08 4.41 -8.28
C PRO A 210 -5.80 4.37 -6.93
N LEU A 211 -5.07 4.03 -5.87
CA LEU A 211 -5.64 4.02 -4.52
C LEU A 211 -5.94 5.45 -4.05
N GLU A 212 -7.22 5.71 -3.73
CA GLU A 212 -7.65 6.95 -3.08
C GLU A 212 -7.17 6.94 -1.63
N GLY A 213 -6.22 7.82 -1.29
CA GLY A 213 -5.51 7.82 -0.01
C GLY A 213 -6.35 8.13 1.25
N LYS A 214 -7.32 7.26 1.57
CA LYS A 214 -8.14 7.28 2.79
C LYS A 214 -7.49 6.41 3.86
N TRP A 215 -6.37 6.89 4.39
CA TRP A 215 -5.45 6.12 5.24
C TRP A 215 -5.95 5.90 6.68
N ASN A 216 -6.92 6.68 7.14
CA ASN A 216 -7.43 6.59 8.52
C ASN A 216 -8.38 5.39 8.76
N ASP A 217 -8.79 4.68 7.70
CA ASP A 217 -9.70 3.52 7.78
C ASP A 217 -9.01 2.21 7.31
N MET A 218 -7.73 2.05 7.64
CA MET A 218 -6.96 0.83 7.32
C MET A 218 -7.41 -0.43 8.11
N ARG A 219 -8.47 -0.34 8.93
CA ARG A 219 -9.05 -1.48 9.66
C ARG A 219 -10.21 -2.18 8.93
N ARG A 220 -10.58 -1.78 7.72
CA ARG A 220 -11.56 -2.55 6.95
C ARG A 220 -10.94 -3.84 6.45
N SER A 221 -10.96 -4.87 7.29
CA SER A 221 -11.06 -6.24 6.83
C SER A 221 -12.31 -6.32 5.96
N PHE A 222 -12.14 -6.36 4.64
CA PHE A 222 -13.22 -6.81 3.78
C PHE A 222 -13.51 -8.25 4.18
N PHE A 223 -14.65 -8.47 4.83
CA PHE A 223 -15.19 -9.80 5.01
C PHE A 223 -15.45 -10.37 3.62
N VAL A 224 -14.63 -11.33 3.20
CA VAL A 224 -15.02 -12.24 2.12
C VAL A 224 -16.19 -13.04 2.69
N CYS A 225 -17.41 -12.71 2.26
CA CYS A 225 -18.54 -13.62 2.43
C CYS A 225 -18.23 -14.88 1.61
N THR A 226 -17.65 -15.89 2.22
CA THR A 226 -17.65 -17.24 1.64
C THR A 226 -19.04 -17.80 1.90
N ASP A 227 -19.86 -17.88 0.85
CA ASP A 227 -21.09 -18.67 0.89
C ASP A 227 -20.75 -20.12 1.17
N SER A 228 -20.93 -20.54 2.42
CA SER A 228 -20.95 -21.94 2.83
C SER A 228 -22.21 -22.22 3.63
N TYR A 229 -23.36 -22.03 3.00
CA TYR A 229 -24.60 -22.65 3.47
C TYR A 229 -24.75 -24.03 2.83
N SER A 230 -24.27 -25.06 3.54
CA SER A 230 -24.71 -26.44 3.30
C SER A 230 -26.09 -26.63 3.94
N GLY A 231 -27.14 -26.36 3.18
CA GLY A 231 -28.53 -26.57 3.60
C GLY A 231 -29.42 -26.86 2.39
N VAL A 232 -29.93 -28.07 2.32
CA VAL A 232 -30.76 -28.60 1.22
C VAL A 232 -31.97 -27.71 0.95
N MET A 233 -32.03 -27.06 -0.22
CA MET A 233 -33.27 -26.47 -0.75
C MET A 233 -33.57 -27.01 -2.15
N ARG A 234 -34.82 -27.47 -2.32
CA ARG A 234 -35.39 -27.96 -3.58
C ARG A 234 -35.60 -26.80 -4.57
N PRO A 235 -35.57 -27.03 -5.89
CA PRO A 235 -35.54 -25.94 -6.85
C PRO A 235 -36.93 -25.30 -7.01
N ARG A 236 -37.00 -23.97 -6.87
CA ARG A 236 -37.91 -23.15 -7.65
C ARG A 236 -37.06 -22.29 -8.57
N PHE A 237 -37.29 -22.44 -9.87
CA PHE A 237 -36.86 -21.49 -10.88
C PHE A 237 -37.61 -20.18 -10.63
N ASP A 238 -36.89 -19.07 -10.58
CA ASP A 238 -37.30 -17.80 -11.17
C ASP A 238 -36.07 -16.88 -11.34
N ASN A 239 -35.96 -16.32 -12.54
CA ASN A 239 -34.89 -15.44 -13.00
C ASN A 239 -34.89 -14.11 -12.26
N CYS A 240 -33.72 -13.66 -11.77
CA CYS A 240 -33.39 -12.22 -11.67
C CYS A 240 -31.88 -12.01 -11.45
N VAL A 241 -31.24 -11.37 -12.43
CA VAL A 241 -29.89 -10.80 -12.33
C VAL A 241 -30.02 -9.47 -11.57
N GLY A 242 -29.31 -9.29 -10.46
CA GLY A 242 -29.35 -8.04 -9.69
C GLY A 242 -28.15 -7.88 -8.76
N SER A 243 -27.35 -6.84 -8.98
CA SER A 243 -26.19 -6.50 -8.14
C SER A 243 -26.63 -6.04 -6.75
N CYS A 244 -26.04 -6.57 -5.68
CA CYS A 244 -26.35 -6.14 -4.33
C CYS A 244 -25.46 -4.97 -3.92
N ILE A 245 -25.97 -3.74 -4.04
CA ILE A 245 -25.44 -2.55 -3.35
C ILE A 245 -26.30 -2.37 -2.09
N VAL A 246 -25.80 -2.77 -0.93
CA VAL A 246 -26.45 -2.47 0.34
C VAL A 246 -26.02 -1.08 0.79
N ARG A 247 -26.97 -0.13 0.84
CA ARG A 247 -26.78 1.18 1.50
C ARG A 247 -26.83 0.99 3.01
N LEU A 248 -25.78 1.44 3.69
CA LEU A 248 -25.62 1.40 5.16
C LEU A 248 -26.55 2.40 5.87
N ASN A 249 -27.86 2.16 5.92
CA ASN A 249 -28.75 2.92 6.80
C ASN A 249 -29.87 2.09 7.47
N GLU A 250 -29.90 0.75 7.35
CA GLU A 250 -30.97 -0.07 7.93
C GLU A 250 -30.50 -1.39 8.55
N LEU A 251 -29.48 -1.38 9.42
CA LEU A 251 -29.14 -2.58 10.21
C LEU A 251 -28.88 -2.22 11.68
N GLU A 252 -29.96 -2.15 12.46
CA GLU A 252 -29.90 -2.43 13.89
C GLU A 252 -29.76 -3.94 14.08
N SER A 253 -28.83 -4.35 14.96
CA SER A 253 -28.52 -5.72 15.40
C SER A 253 -27.59 -6.57 14.50
N CYS A 254 -26.28 -6.35 14.66
CA CYS A 254 -25.30 -7.44 14.56
C CYS A 254 -24.45 -7.44 15.82
N THR A 255 -24.73 -8.39 16.72
CA THR A 255 -24.00 -8.61 17.98
C THR A 255 -22.59 -9.15 17.69
N VAL A 256 -21.59 -8.46 18.23
CA VAL A 256 -20.18 -8.86 18.21
C VAL A 256 -19.98 -10.08 19.11
N ILE A 257 -19.50 -11.22 18.56
CA ILE A 257 -19.06 -12.36 19.38
C ILE A 257 -17.53 -12.30 19.50
N ILE A 258 -17.05 -11.84 20.66
CA ILE A 258 -15.67 -12.07 21.12
C ILE A 258 -15.73 -13.35 21.98
N ARG A 259 -15.03 -14.42 21.57
CA ARG A 259 -14.80 -15.57 22.45
C ARG A 259 -13.44 -15.42 23.13
N GLU A 260 -13.46 -15.14 24.43
CA GLU A 260 -12.34 -15.42 25.34
C GLU A 260 -12.21 -16.94 25.52
N VAL A 261 -10.98 -17.44 25.45
CA VAL A 261 -10.65 -18.84 25.77
C VAL A 261 -10.14 -18.87 27.21
N ASN A 262 -10.96 -19.40 28.10
CA ASN A 262 -10.53 -20.00 29.37
C ASN A 262 -11.68 -20.90 29.86
N ASP A 263 -11.49 -22.22 29.88
CA ASP A 263 -11.13 -22.95 31.10
C ASP A 263 -11.26 -24.48 30.93
N ARG A 264 -10.67 -25.17 31.91
CA ARG A 264 -10.28 -26.57 32.02
C ARG A 264 -11.40 -27.53 32.47
N ARG A 265 -11.35 -28.76 31.93
CA ARG A 265 -11.78 -30.10 32.48
C ARG A 265 -13.31 -30.41 32.63
N PRO A 266 -13.71 -31.68 32.85
CA PRO A 266 -13.67 -32.82 31.92
C PRO A 266 -15.06 -33.49 31.77
N CYS A 267 -15.24 -34.27 30.71
CA CYS A 267 -16.45 -35.05 30.46
C CYS A 267 -16.60 -36.25 31.41
N ASN A 268 -17.82 -36.47 31.91
CA ASN A 268 -18.32 -37.81 32.29
C ASN A 268 -18.86 -38.52 31.06
#